data_AF-A0A4V2BCJ2-F1
#
_entry.id   AF-A0A4V2BCJ2-F1
#
_cell.length_a   1.000
_cell.length_b   1.000
_cell.length_c   1.000
_cell.angle_alpha   90.00
_cell.angle_beta   90.00
_cell.angle_gamma   90.00
#
_symmetry.space_group_name_H-M   'P 1'
#
loop_
_entity.id
_entity.type
_entity.pdbx_description
1 polymer ?
#
loop_
_entity_poly.entity_id
_entity_poly.type
_entity_poly.pdbx_seq_one_letter_code
_entity_poly.pdbx_strand_id
1 'polypeptide(L)'
;MLLDAEAKPGCILRTERVLIHKFMDVPAEIAIAEGEGDLSLAYWRKVHGELWRPCLTAWGLAAMEEASVITEFFAIVYRGDQAPLPS
;
A
#
# COMPACT_ATOMS: atom_id res chain seq x y z
N MET A 1 7.28 -2.05 -11.98
CA MET A 1 8.34 -1.02 -12.03
C MET A 1 7.82 0.18 -11.28
N LEU A 2 8.59 0.70 -10.32
CA LEU A 2 8.26 1.92 -9.59
C LEU A 2 8.94 3.10 -10.27
N LEU A 3 8.19 4.19 -10.44
CA LEU A 3 8.68 5.46 -10.97
C LEU A 3 8.70 6.53 -9.88
N ASP A 4 9.57 7.51 -10.02
CA ASP A 4 9.52 8.72 -9.19
C ASP A 4 8.42 9.70 -9.65
N ALA A 5 8.30 10.84 -8.96
CA ALA A 5 7.32 11.87 -9.26
C ALA A 5 7.50 12.53 -10.64
N GLU A 6 8.70 12.45 -11.24
CA GLU A 6 9.00 12.91 -12.60
C GLU A 6 8.96 11.78 -13.64
N ALA A 7 8.35 10.64 -13.29
CA ALA A 7 8.19 9.46 -14.13
C ALA A 7 9.51 8.77 -14.56
N LYS A 8 10.59 8.94 -13.80
CA LYS A 8 11.87 8.24 -14.07
C LYS A 8 11.89 6.88 -13.37
N PRO A 9 12.51 5.85 -13.98
CA PRO A 9 12.63 4.52 -13.38
C PRO A 9 13.42 4.55 -12.07
N GLY A 10 12.79 4.15 -10.96
CA GLY A 10 13.44 4.02 -9.66
C GLY A 10 13.88 2.58 -9.38
N CYS A 11 12.92 1.65 -9.30
CA CYS A 11 13.22 0.26 -8.98
C CYS A 11 12.27 -0.75 -9.64
N ILE A 12 12.69 -2.01 -9.67
CA ILE A 12 11.83 -3.15 -9.99
C ILE A 12 11.51 -3.87 -8.68
N LEU A 13 10.20 -4.02 -8.43
CA LEU A 13 9.65 -4.72 -7.29
C LEU A 13 9.14 -6.09 -7.73
N ARG A 14 9.33 -7.09 -6.88
CA ARG A 14 8.70 -8.41 -6.97
C ARG A 14 7.72 -8.54 -5.82
N THR A 15 6.44 -8.79 -6.11
CA THR A 15 5.45 -9.13 -5.09
C THR A 15 5.81 -10.50 -4.50
N GLU A 16 6.01 -10.55 -3.19
CA GLU A 16 6.36 -11.77 -2.46
C GLU A 16 5.16 -12.39 -1.75
N ARG A 17 4.18 -11.56 -1.37
CA ARG A 17 2.99 -11.99 -0.67
C ARG A 17 1.84 -11.02 -0.93
N VAL A 18 0.64 -11.58 -1.05
CA VAL A 18 -0.61 -10.84 -1.15
C VAL A 18 -1.51 -11.27 0.01
N LEU A 19 -2.08 -10.32 0.74
CA LEU A 19 -3.05 -10.56 1.79
C LEU A 19 -4.35 -9.84 1.49
N ILE A 20 -5.46 -10.39 1.97
CA ILE A 20 -6.78 -9.80 1.81
C ILE A 20 -7.46 -9.76 3.19
N HIS A 21 -7.88 -8.57 3.60
CA HIS A 21 -8.59 -8.33 4.85
C HIS A 21 -9.81 -7.46 4.59
N LYS A 22 -10.78 -7.46 5.51
CA LYS A 22 -11.70 -6.32 5.58
C LYS A 22 -10.94 -5.10 6.07
N PHE A 23 -11.33 -3.90 5.65
CA PHE A 23 -10.68 -2.66 6.07
C PHE A 23 -10.58 -2.53 7.60
N MET A 24 -11.62 -2.94 8.31
CA MET A 24 -11.63 -2.94 9.78
C MET A 24 -10.79 -4.06 10.40
N ASP A 25 -10.49 -5.12 9.66
CA ASP A 25 -9.72 -6.29 10.13
C ASP A 25 -8.24 -6.26 9.71
N VAL A 26 -7.79 -5.17 9.07
CA VAL A 26 -6.37 -4.98 8.75
C VAL A 26 -5.54 -5.00 10.03
N PRO A 27 -4.53 -5.89 10.14
CA PRO A 27 -3.73 -5.97 11.35
C PRO A 27 -2.69 -4.85 11.41
N ALA A 28 -2.22 -4.52 12.62
CA ALA A 28 -1.25 -3.45 12.84
C ALA A 28 0.09 -3.69 12.10
N GLU A 29 0.43 -4.94 11.79
CA GLU A 29 1.65 -5.24 11.00
C GLU A 29 1.61 -4.60 9.60
N ILE A 30 0.42 -4.39 9.01
CA ILE A 30 0.30 -3.69 7.72
C ILE A 30 0.71 -2.23 7.86
N ALA A 31 0.19 -1.53 8.87
CA ALA A 31 0.51 -0.12 9.11
C ALA A 31 2.02 0.07 9.36
N ILE A 32 2.63 -0.85 10.10
CA ILE A 32 4.08 -0.86 10.33
C ILE A 32 4.85 -1.12 9.03
N ALA A 33 4.39 -2.07 8.20
CA ALA A 33 5.05 -2.43 6.95
C ALA A 33 4.98 -1.33 5.89
N GLU A 34 3.85 -0.61 5.79
CA GLU A 34 3.70 0.53 4.88
C GLU A 34 4.49 1.75 5.34
N GLY A 35 4.75 1.88 6.65
CA GLY A 35 5.71 2.85 7.16
C GLY A 35 5.19 4.29 7.19
N GLU A 36 3.88 4.49 7.05
CA GLU A 36 3.28 5.83 6.99
C GLU A 36 3.07 6.46 8.38
N GLY A 37 3.20 7.78 8.46
CA GLY A 37 2.86 8.56 9.64
C GLY A 37 3.58 8.10 10.92
N ASP A 38 2.80 7.82 11.96
CA ASP A 38 3.28 7.36 13.27
C ASP A 38 3.30 5.83 13.41
N LEU A 39 3.16 5.10 12.30
CA LEU A 39 3.09 3.63 12.22
C LEU A 39 1.87 3.01 12.92
N SER A 40 0.93 3.82 13.39
CA SER A 40 -0.26 3.32 14.09
C SER A 40 -1.35 2.88 13.10
N LEU A 41 -2.07 1.81 13.46
CA LEU A 41 -3.26 1.38 12.72
C LEU A 41 -4.36 2.45 12.70
N ALA A 42 -4.40 3.32 13.72
CA ALA A 42 -5.34 4.42 13.77
C ALA A 42 -5.03 5.49 12.71
N TYR A 43 -3.76 5.88 12.56
CA TYR A 43 -3.33 6.79 11.50
C TYR A 43 -3.58 6.17 10.13
N TRP A 44 -3.18 4.91 9.93
CA TRP A 44 -3.38 4.17 8.69
C TRP A 44 -4.85 4.18 8.24
N ARG A 45 -5.78 3.82 9.15
CA ARG A 45 -7.23 3.82 8.85
C ARG A 45 -7.75 5.21 8.51
N LYS A 46 -7.26 6.25 9.19
CA LYS A 46 -7.68 7.63 8.92
C LYS A 46 -7.29 8.05 7.51
N VAL A 47 -6.01 7.97 7.17
CA VAL A 47 -5.50 8.49 5.89
C VAL A 47 -6.03 7.69 4.70
N HIS A 48 -6.15 6.38 4.84
CA HIS A 48 -6.75 5.53 3.81
C HIS A 48 -8.25 5.80 3.67
N GLY A 49 -9.00 5.96 4.76
CA GLY A 49 -10.41 6.35 4.70
C GLY A 49 -10.64 7.69 4.01
N GLU A 50 -9.79 8.68 4.28
CA GLU A 50 -9.83 9.99 3.63
C GLU A 50 -9.47 9.93 2.15
N LEU A 51 -8.44 9.15 1.80
CA LEU A 51 -7.95 8.95 0.43
C LEU A 51 -9.04 8.40 -0.50
N TRP A 52 -9.79 7.40 -0.04
CA TRP A 52 -10.79 6.71 -0.84
C TRP A 52 -12.16 7.40 -0.85
N ARG A 53 -12.40 8.39 0.02
CA ARG A 53 -13.69 9.10 0.11
C ARG A 53 -14.22 9.65 -1.23
N PRO A 54 -13.39 10.25 -2.12
CA PRO A 54 -13.84 10.68 -3.44
C PRO A 54 -14.31 9.50 -4.30
N CYS A 55 -13.61 8.36 -4.25
CA CYS A 55 -13.98 7.15 -4.98
C CYS A 55 -15.30 6.56 -4.47
N LEU A 56 -15.48 6.46 -3.15
CA LEU A 56 -16.73 5.98 -2.55
C LEU A 56 -17.93 6.83 -2.97
N THR A 57 -17.74 8.16 -2.98
CA THR A 57 -18.77 9.10 -3.46
C THR A 57 -19.11 8.84 -4.93
N ALA A 58 -18.10 8.67 -5.78
CA ALA A 58 -18.30 8.38 -7.20
C ALA A 58 -18.96 7.02 -7.46
N TRP A 59 -18.75 6.04 -6.57
CA TRP A 59 -19.34 4.70 -6.66
C TRP A 59 -20.67 4.56 -5.93
N GLY A 60 -21.16 5.61 -5.26
CA GLY A 60 -22.39 5.55 -4.47
C GLY A 60 -22.30 4.65 -3.24
N LEU A 61 -21.09 4.45 -2.70
CA LEU A 61 -20.84 3.65 -1.50
C LEU A 61 -20.72 4.55 -0.26
N ALA A 62 -21.31 4.12 0.86
CA ALA A 62 -21.37 4.93 2.07
C ALA A 62 -20.11 4.84 2.94
N ALA A 63 -19.44 3.69 2.96
CA ALA A 63 -18.28 3.44 3.82
C ALA A 63 -17.40 2.31 3.28
N MET A 64 -16.18 2.20 3.81
CA MET A 64 -15.24 1.12 3.49
C MET A 64 -15.16 0.04 4.55
N GLU A 65 -15.95 0.10 5.62
CA GLU A 65 -15.78 -0.78 6.78
C GLU A 65 -15.73 -2.27 6.38
N GLU A 66 -16.62 -2.65 5.45
CA GLU A 66 -16.71 -4.00 4.88
C GLU A 66 -15.98 -4.17 3.54
N ALA A 67 -15.26 -3.15 3.08
CA ALA A 67 -14.48 -3.25 1.85
C ALA A 67 -13.32 -4.22 2.05
N SER A 68 -13.09 -5.06 1.05
CA SER A 68 -11.89 -5.89 1.00
C SER A 68 -10.70 -5.02 0.61
N VAL A 69 -9.69 -4.99 1.46
CA VAL A 69 -8.38 -4.37 1.22
C VAL A 69 -7.42 -5.47 0.79
N ILE A 70 -6.72 -5.22 -0.31
CA ILE A 70 -5.65 -6.07 -0.80
C ILE A 70 -4.34 -5.38 -0.45
N THR A 71 -3.49 -6.05 0.31
CA THR A 71 -2.15 -5.54 0.64
C THR A 71 -1.09 -6.44 0.04
N GLU A 72 -0.03 -5.83 -0.46
CA GLU A 72 1.06 -6.52 -1.15
C GLU A 72 2.38 -6.23 -0.46
N PHE A 73 3.17 -7.28 -0.23
CA PHE A 73 4.53 -7.18 0.27
C PHE A 73 5.49 -7.35 -0.90
N PHE A 74 6.46 -6.45 -1.00
CA PHE A 74 7.38 -6.39 -2.13
C PHE A 74 8.83 -6.49 -1.68
N ALA A 75 9.64 -7.17 -2.49
CA ALA A 75 11.09 -7.07 -2.44
C ALA A 75 11.59 -6.25 -3.64
N ILE A 76 12.58 -5.40 -3.41
CA ILE A 76 13.31 -4.76 -4.49
C ILE A 76 14.25 -5.79 -5.10
N VAL A 77 14.13 -6.03 -6.41
CA VAL A 77 15.01 -6.95 -7.16
C VAL A 77 16.01 -6.21 -8.05
N TYR A 78 15.76 -4.92 -8.32
CA TYR A 78 16.67 -4.05 -9.06
C TYR A 78 16.49 -2.59 -8.64
N ARG A 79 17.58 -1.83 -8.52
CA ARG A 79 17.58 -0.37 -8.33
C ARG A 79 18.28 0.27 -9.53
N GLY A 80 17.73 1.36 -10.08
CA GLY A 80 18.22 2.00 -11.30
C GLY A 80 19.73 2.29 -11.33
N ASP A 81 20.29 2.50 -10.14
CA ASP A 81 21.64 2.96 -9.85
C ASP A 81 22.54 1.88 -9.23
N GLN A 82 22.07 0.63 -9.09
CA GLN A 82 22.90 -0.52 -8.68
C GLN A 82 22.63 -1.78 -9.52
N ALA A 83 23.70 -2.58 -9.72
CA ALA A 83 23.60 -3.91 -10.34
C ALA A 83 22.55 -4.79 -9.62
N PRO A 84 21.94 -5.79 -10.29
CA PRO A 84 20.89 -6.63 -9.71
C PRO A 84 21.28 -7.21 -8.35
N LEU A 85 20.34 -7.19 -7.39
CA LEU A 85 20.54 -7.83 -6.08
C LEU A 85 20.58 -9.36 -6.25
N PRO A 86 21.46 -10.07 -5.51
CA PRO A 86 21.54 -11.54 -5.62
C PRO A 86 20.21 -12.20 -5.22
N SER A 87 19.94 -13.34 -5.86
CA SER A 87 18.75 -14.17 -5.69
C SER A 87 18.63 -14.79 -4.31
#